data_AF-A0A1I2U9H2-F1
#
_entry.id   AF-A0A1I2U9H2-F1
#
_cell.length_a   1.000
_cell.length_b   1.000
_cell.length_c   1.000
_cell.angle_alpha   90.00
_cell.angle_beta   90.00
_cell.angle_gamma   90.00
#
_symmetry.space_group_name_H-M   'P 1'
#
loop_
_entity.id
_entity.type
_entity.pdbx_description
1 polymer ?
#
loop_
_entity_poly.entity_id
_entity_poly.type
_entity_poly.pdbx_seq_one_letter_code
_entity_poly.pdbx_strand_id
1 'polypeptide(L)'
;MMKKVFAYDVASDKDIERMMTEGEAIKLYKELSEKDGTFIGIYYDGDKFVQFAWETAGFWLMEIPQMEKDGALHKYVGYRECIELIRDIYKGADPNLTDGLHFESF
;
A
#
# COMPACT_ATOMS: atom_id res chain seq x y z
N MET A 1 8.87 -10.70 10.74
CA MET A 1 9.02 -9.30 11.18
C MET A 1 7.62 -8.68 11.22
N MET A 2 7.34 -7.80 12.17
CA MET A 2 6.10 -7.01 12.17
C MET A 2 6.38 -5.63 11.59
N LYS A 3 5.41 -5.06 10.87
CA LYS A 3 5.45 -3.68 10.36
C LYS A 3 4.22 -2.93 10.81
N LYS A 4 4.35 -1.61 10.95
CA LYS A 4 3.20 -0.74 11.18
C LYS A 4 2.39 -0.69 9.90
N VAL A 5 1.10 -0.94 10.00
CA VAL A 5 0.14 -0.94 8.90
C VAL A 5 -1.00 -0.02 9.27
N PHE A 6 -1.44 0.79 8.32
CA PHE A 6 -2.64 1.60 8.42
C PHE A 6 -3.58 1.28 7.26
N ALA A 7 -4.89 1.41 7.43
CA ALA A 7 -5.86 1.13 6.39
C ALA A 7 -7.19 1.82 6.68
N TYR A 8 -7.93 2.12 5.62
CA TYR A 8 -9.32 2.56 5.71
C TYR A 8 -10.16 1.73 4.74
N ASP A 9 -11.31 1.26 5.21
CA ASP A 9 -12.30 0.56 4.39
C ASP A 9 -13.62 1.33 4.32
N VAL A 10 -13.95 1.81 3.13
CA VAL A 10 -15.14 2.65 2.90
C VAL A 10 -16.44 1.87 3.11
N ALA A 11 -16.46 0.57 2.81
CA ALA A 11 -17.68 -0.23 2.95
C ALA A 11 -18.09 -0.44 4.41
N SER A 12 -17.12 -0.60 5.31
CA SER A 12 -17.35 -0.82 6.73
C SER A 12 -17.15 0.43 7.60
N ASP A 13 -16.64 1.52 7.03
CA ASP A 13 -16.27 2.76 7.71
C ASP A 13 -15.31 2.49 8.88
N LYS A 14 -14.22 1.79 8.58
CA LYS A 14 -13.24 1.36 9.59
C LYS A 14 -11.84 1.85 9.28
N ASP A 15 -11.28 2.58 10.23
CA ASP A 15 -9.85 2.87 10.32
C ASP A 15 -9.13 1.79 11.14
N ILE A 16 -7.95 1.40 10.65
CA ILE A 16 -7.08 0.44 11.31
C ILE A 16 -5.68 1.02 11.32
N GLU A 17 -5.01 1.05 12.47
CA GLU A 17 -3.59 1.36 12.57
C GLU A 17 -2.95 0.51 13.67
N ARG A 18 -2.07 -0.43 13.31
CA ARG A 18 -1.39 -1.31 14.28
C ARG A 18 -0.20 -2.05 13.67
N MET A 19 0.61 -2.65 14.52
CA MET A 19 1.66 -3.58 14.10
C MET A 19 1.03 -4.89 13.59
N MET A 20 1.47 -5.34 12.42
CA MET A 20 0.99 -6.58 11.78
C MET A 20 2.15 -7.42 11.27
N THR A 21 1.99 -8.73 11.35
CA THR A 21 2.78 -9.71 10.59
C THR A 21 2.43 -9.65 9.09
N GLU A 22 3.29 -10.22 8.25
CA GLU A 22 3.04 -10.33 6.80
C GLU A 22 1.67 -10.97 6.50
N GLY A 23 1.36 -12.07 7.19
CA GLY A 23 0.09 -12.79 7.00
C GLY A 23 -1.13 -11.96 7.40
N GLU A 24 -1.03 -11.15 8.46
CA GLU A 24 -2.11 -10.25 8.88
C GLU A 24 -2.32 -9.12 7.90
N ALA A 25 -1.25 -8.50 7.38
CA ALA A 25 -1.36 -7.43 6.38
C ALA A 25 -1.95 -7.94 5.05
N ILE A 26 -1.50 -9.10 4.58
CA ILE A 26 -2.07 -9.74 3.38
C ILE A 26 -3.53 -10.10 3.64
N LYS A 27 -3.87 -10.64 4.82
CA LYS A 27 -5.26 -10.96 5.15
C LYS A 27 -6.14 -9.70 5.14
N LEU A 28 -5.68 -8.62 5.76
CA LEU A 28 -6.38 -7.34 5.75
C LEU A 28 -6.63 -6.84 4.33
N TYR A 29 -5.58 -6.78 3.50
CA TYR A 29 -5.68 -6.38 2.10
C TYR A 29 -6.77 -7.16 1.34
N LYS A 30 -6.87 -8.47 1.56
CA LYS A 30 -7.87 -9.34 0.92
C LYS A 30 -9.30 -9.10 1.39
N GLU A 31 -9.46 -8.52 2.59
CA GLU A 31 -10.76 -8.26 3.21
C GLU A 31 -11.25 -6.83 2.93
N LEU A 32 -10.38 -5.94 2.44
CA LEU A 32 -10.75 -4.59 2.04
C LEU A 32 -11.76 -4.60 0.89
N SER A 33 -12.69 -3.65 0.93
CA SER A 33 -13.69 -3.49 -0.11
C SER A 33 -13.09 -2.89 -1.39
N GLU A 34 -13.62 -3.34 -2.52
CA GLU A 34 -13.34 -2.76 -3.83
C GLU A 34 -14.20 -1.50 -4.04
N LYS A 35 -13.89 -0.44 -3.29
CA LYS A 35 -14.59 0.87 -3.33
C LYS A 35 -13.61 2.02 -3.34
N ASP A 36 -13.97 3.06 -4.08
CA ASP A 36 -13.21 4.31 -4.14
C ASP A 36 -13.04 4.91 -2.74
N GLY A 37 -11.80 5.23 -2.39
CA GLY A 37 -11.38 5.68 -1.06
C GLY A 37 -10.89 4.57 -0.11
N THR A 38 -11.02 3.29 -0.45
CA THR A 38 -10.47 2.18 0.35
C THR A 38 -8.97 2.01 0.09
N PHE A 39 -8.15 1.87 1.15
CA PHE A 39 -6.70 1.68 1.00
C PHE A 39 -6.05 0.90 2.14
N ILE A 40 -4.83 0.42 1.89
CA ILE A 40 -3.89 -0.09 2.90
C ILE A 40 -2.51 0.53 2.69
N GLY A 41 -1.88 0.98 3.77
CA GLY A 41 -0.52 1.47 3.78
C GLY A 41 0.39 0.72 4.74
N ILE A 42 1.66 0.55 4.35
CA ILE A 42 2.66 -0.22 5.08
C ILE A 42 3.93 0.61 5.22
N TYR A 43 4.35 0.83 6.47
CA TYR A 43 5.61 1.51 6.77
C TYR A 43 6.79 0.56 6.51
N TYR A 44 7.75 1.01 5.69
CA TYR A 44 8.91 0.20 5.31
C TYR A 44 10.23 0.71 5.91
N ASP A 45 10.37 2.01 6.17
CA ASP A 45 11.57 2.63 6.74
C ASP A 45 11.21 3.93 7.48
N GLY A 46 11.23 3.91 8.82
CA GLY A 46 10.82 5.05 9.65
C GLY A 46 9.38 5.50 9.35
N ASP A 47 9.21 6.76 8.96
CA ASP A 47 7.93 7.35 8.55
C ASP A 47 7.62 7.15 7.06
N LYS A 48 8.49 6.49 6.30
CA LYS A 48 8.23 6.17 4.90
C LYS A 48 7.27 4.99 4.78
N PHE A 49 6.28 5.13 3.92
CA PHE A 49 5.29 4.11 3.65
C PHE A 49 4.99 4.00 2.16
N VAL A 50 4.43 2.86 1.79
CA VAL A 50 3.74 2.66 0.52
C VAL A 50 2.27 2.43 0.82
N GLN A 51 1.40 3.04 0.03
CA GLN A 51 -0.04 2.84 0.07
C GLN A 51 -0.49 2.10 -1.19
N PHE A 52 -1.48 1.23 -1.03
CA PHE A 52 -2.25 0.64 -2.11
C PHE A 52 -3.69 1.11 -1.94
N ALA A 53 -4.16 1.99 -2.82
CA ALA A 53 -5.54 2.47 -2.85
C ALA A 53 -6.33 1.75 -3.94
N TRP A 54 -7.59 1.41 -3.67
CA TRP A 54 -8.44 0.83 -4.69
C TRP A 54 -8.75 1.88 -5.75
N GLU A 55 -8.58 1.53 -7.02
CA GLU A 55 -8.85 2.45 -8.14
C GLU A 55 -10.02 1.95 -8.99
N THR A 56 -9.91 0.72 -9.48
CA THR A 56 -10.89 0.12 -10.38
C THR A 56 -10.85 -1.40 -10.27
N ALA A 57 -11.81 -2.07 -10.92
CA ALA A 57 -11.93 -3.52 -10.87
C ALA A 57 -10.61 -4.21 -11.27
N GLY A 58 -10.00 -4.93 -10.32
CA GLY A 58 -8.76 -5.68 -10.50
C GLY A 58 -7.46 -4.88 -10.34
N PHE A 59 -7.52 -3.56 -10.15
CA PHE A 59 -6.34 -2.69 -10.04
C PHE A 59 -6.38 -1.81 -8.79
N TRP A 60 -5.20 -1.69 -8.19
CA TRP A 60 -4.92 -0.78 -7.09
C TRP A 60 -3.86 0.21 -7.54
N LEU A 61 -3.95 1.45 -7.08
CA LEU A 61 -2.91 2.44 -7.23
C LEU A 61 -1.91 2.26 -6.08
N MET A 62 -0.68 1.88 -6.42
CA MET A 62 0.46 1.94 -5.51
C MET A 62 1.00 3.37 -5.48
N GLU A 63 1.15 3.95 -4.29
CA GLU A 63 1.64 5.30 -4.06
C GLU A 63 2.76 5.29 -3.03
N ILE A 64 3.88 5.95 -3.33
CA ILE A 64 4.99 6.18 -2.40
C ILE A 64 5.22 7.69 -2.30
N PRO A 65 4.79 8.35 -1.22
CA PRO A 65 5.02 9.78 -1.06
C PRO A 65 6.50 10.16 -1.11
N GLN A 66 6.78 11.27 -1.79
CA GLN A 66 8.09 11.91 -1.92
C GLN A 66 7.93 13.36 -1.43
N MET A 67 7.78 13.53 -0.11
CA MET A 67 7.44 14.82 0.51
C MET A 67 8.46 15.92 0.17
N GLU A 68 9.72 15.57 -0.05
CA GLU A 68 10.78 16.49 -0.46
C GLU A 68 10.65 17.00 -1.91
N LYS A 69 9.78 16.37 -2.71
CA LYS A 69 9.51 16.72 -4.12
C LYS A 69 8.09 17.20 -4.38
N ASP A 70 7.28 17.34 -3.33
CA ASP A 70 5.86 17.73 -3.43
C ASP A 70 5.09 16.82 -4.40
N GLY A 71 5.22 15.50 -4.21
CA GLY A 71 4.57 14.51 -5.07
C GLY A 71 4.72 13.08 -4.56
N ALA A 72 4.42 12.12 -5.41
CA ALA A 72 4.50 10.70 -5.12
C ALA A 72 4.95 9.88 -6.34
N LEU A 73 5.52 8.70 -6.09
CA LEU A 73 5.75 7.68 -7.11
C LEU A 73 4.50 6.80 -7.20
N HIS A 74 3.99 6.63 -8.41
CA HIS A 74 2.76 5.90 -8.72
C HIS A 74 3.02 4.67 -9.58
N LYS A 75 2.20 3.63 -9.38
CA LYS A 75 2.09 2.49 -10.28
C LYS A 75 0.73 1.81 -10.12
N TYR A 76 0.06 1.51 -11.22
CA TYR A 76 -1.09 0.62 -11.17
C TYR A 76 -0.62 -0.83 -11.01
N VAL A 77 -1.14 -1.50 -9.99
CA VAL A 77 -0.75 -2.86 -9.63
C VAL A 77 -1.98 -3.75 -9.54
N GLY A 78 -1.85 -4.97 -10.06
CA GLY A 78 -2.91 -5.97 -9.97
C GLY A 78 -3.02 -6.58 -8.57
N TYR A 79 -4.13 -7.27 -8.31
CA TYR A 79 -4.34 -7.93 -7.01
C TYR A 79 -3.20 -8.88 -6.58
N ARG A 80 -2.68 -9.69 -7.52
CA ARG A 80 -1.58 -10.62 -7.22
C ARG A 80 -0.27 -9.88 -6.96
N GLU A 81 -0.01 -8.85 -7.74
CA GLU A 81 1.19 -8.02 -7.60
C GLU A 81 1.19 -7.25 -6.27
N CYS A 82 0.04 -6.74 -5.81
CA CYS A 82 -0.08 -6.18 -4.46
C CYS A 82 0.39 -7.16 -3.39
N ILE A 83 -0.07 -8.41 -3.44
CA ILE A 83 0.31 -9.44 -2.47
C ILE A 83 1.83 -9.71 -2.54
N GLU A 84 2.41 -9.76 -3.74
CA GLU A 84 3.85 -9.98 -3.92
C GLU A 84 4.67 -8.80 -3.39
N LEU A 85 4.28 -7.57 -3.68
CA LEU A 85 4.92 -6.35 -3.17
C LEU A 85 4.83 -6.28 -1.64
N ILE A 86 3.67 -6.59 -1.05
CA ILE A 86 3.51 -6.69 0.41
C ILE A 86 4.53 -7.68 0.98
N ARG A 87 4.65 -8.88 0.40
CA ARG A 87 5.64 -9.89 0.84
C ARG A 87 7.06 -9.35 0.77
N ASP A 88 7.42 -8.70 -0.32
CA ASP A 88 8.78 -8.23 -0.54
C ASP A 88 9.14 -7.10 0.42
N ILE A 89 8.22 -6.18 0.71
CA ILE A 89 8.37 -5.17 1.76
C ILE A 89 8.64 -5.84 3.11
N TYR A 90 7.90 -6.89 3.47
CA TYR A 90 8.13 -7.65 4.71
C TYR A 90 9.47 -8.40 4.75
N LYS A 91 10.06 -8.71 3.59
CA LYS A 91 11.44 -9.24 3.46
C LYS A 91 12.52 -8.14 3.48
N GLY A 92 12.12 -6.86 3.49
CA GLY A 92 13.03 -5.71 3.53
C GLY A 92 13.33 -5.09 2.17
N ALA A 93 12.54 -5.40 1.13
CA ALA A 93 12.65 -4.69 -0.14
C ALA A 93 12.25 -3.22 0.03
N ASP A 94 12.96 -2.34 -0.68
CA ASP A 94 12.61 -0.93 -0.79
C ASP A 94 11.60 -0.75 -1.93
N PRO A 95 10.35 -0.34 -1.66
CA PRO A 95 9.33 -0.18 -2.70
C PRO A 95 9.70 0.90 -3.73
N ASN A 96 10.61 1.85 -3.44
CA ASN A 96 11.08 2.83 -4.43
C ASN A 96 11.84 2.19 -5.61
N LEU A 97 12.27 0.94 -5.46
CA LEU A 97 12.97 0.17 -6.50
C LEU A 97 12.00 -0.68 -7.34
N THR A 98 10.69 -0.51 -7.16
CA THR A 98 9.68 -1.24 -7.95
C THR A 98 9.73 -0.78 -9.40
N ASP A 99 9.89 -1.72 -10.33
CA ASP A 99 9.89 -1.41 -11.76
C ASP A 99 8.56 -0.80 -12.21
N GLY A 100 8.62 0.19 -13.10
CA GLY A 100 7.43 0.82 -13.69
C GLY A 100 6.79 1.93 -12.85
N LEU A 101 7.45 2.39 -11.78
CA LEU A 101 7.05 3.60 -11.07
C LEU A 101 7.25 4.85 -11.94
N HIS A 102 6.30 5.77 -11.87
CA HIS A 102 6.42 7.12 -12.45
C HIS A 102 6.11 8.17 -11.38
N PHE A 103 6.74 9.34 -11.47
CA PHE A 103 6.54 10.43 -10.50
C PHE A 103 5.44 11.38 -10.97
N GLU A 104 4.57 11.76 -10.04
CA GLU A 104 3.57 12.82 -10.22
C GLU A 104 3.68 13.83 -9.07
N SER A 105 3.70 15.13 -9.41
CA SER A 105 3.59 16.21 -8.42
C SER A 105 2.15 16.38 -7.97
N PHE A 106 1.95 16.81 -6.73
CA PHE A 106 0.64 17.20 -6.21
C PHE A 106 0.12 18.51 -6.83
#